data_AF-A0A1M7RW12-F1
#
_entry.id   AF-A0A1M7RW12-F1
#
_cell.length_a   1.000
_cell.length_b   1.000
_cell.length_c   1.000
_cell.angle_alpha   90.00
_cell.angle_beta   90.00
_cell.angle_gamma   90.00
#
_symmetry.space_group_name_H-M   'P 1'
#
loop_
_entity.id
_entity.type
_entity.pdbx_description
1 polymer ?
#
loop_
_entity_poly.entity_id
_entity_poly.type
_entity_poly.pdbx_seq_one_letter_code
_entity_poly.pdbx_strand_id
1 'polypeptide(L)' 'MENAPELECSTVEERRAYIKERFPCIADCDMCGLCKVFHGKDAETAYEDYISGNRSFVEVSADYK' A
#
# COMPACT_ATOMS: atom_id res chain seq x y z
N MET A 1 -3.62 5.75 15.23
CA MET A 1 -2.92 5.49 13.95
C MET A 1 -2.44 4.07 14.02
N GLU A 2 -3.04 3.16 13.26
CA GLU A 2 -2.50 1.80 13.17
C GLU A 2 -1.18 1.87 12.42
N ASN A 3 -0.11 1.50 13.11
CA ASN A 3 1.21 1.41 12.51
C ASN A 3 1.17 0.31 11.44
N ALA A 4 1.82 0.57 10.30
CA ALA A 4 1.95 -0.44 9.26
C ALA A 4 2.67 -1.68 9.83
N PRO A 5 2.19 -2.90 9.54
CA PRO A 5 2.86 -4.13 9.96
C PRO A 5 4.36 -4.16 9.64
N GLU A 6 5.17 -4.48 10.64
CA GLU A 6 6.63 -4.55 10.48
C GLU A 6 7.04 -5.81 9.72
N LEU A 7 8.08 -5.72 8.89
CA LEU A 7 8.53 -6.83 8.05
C LEU A 7 8.96 -8.06 8.86
N GLU A 8 9.52 -7.85 10.05
CA GLU A 8 10.07 -8.92 10.91
C GLU A 8 9.00 -9.74 11.63
N CYS A 9 7.81 -9.17 11.86
CA CYS A 9 6.75 -9.78 12.66
C CYS A 9 5.42 -9.92 11.90
N SER A 10 5.40 -9.66 10.59
CA SER A 10 4.20 -9.78 9.77
C SER A 10 4.38 -10.63 8.52
N THR A 11 3.31 -11.33 8.17
CA THR A 11 3.17 -12.12 6.97
C THR A 11 2.90 -11.23 5.74
N VAL A 12 3.08 -11.81 4.56
CA VAL A 12 2.75 -11.16 3.28
C VAL A 12 1.26 -10.85 3.24
N GLU A 13 0.42 -11.76 3.72
CA GLU A 13 -1.03 -11.66 3.76
C GLU A 13 -1.49 -10.52 4.68
N GLU A 14 -0.89 -10.36 5.87
CA GLU A 14 -1.19 -9.25 6.79
C GLU A 14 -0.81 -7.90 6.17
N ARG A 15 0.36 -7.81 5.54
CA ARG A 15 0.79 -6.58 4.86
C ARG A 15 -0.10 -6.24 3.68
N ARG A 16 -0.51 -7.25 2.90
CA ARG A 16 -1.45 -7.10 1.79
C ARG A 16 -2.83 -6.65 2.26
N ALA A 17 -3.35 -7.25 3.34
CA ALA A 17 -4.61 -6.86 3.95
C ALA A 17 -4.57 -5.41 4.43
N TYR A 18 -3.48 -5.02 5.11
CA TYR A 18 -3.27 -3.64 5.54
C TYR A 18 -3.32 -2.64 4.38
N ILE A 19 -2.66 -2.92 3.25
CA ILE A 19 -2.69 -2.05 2.07
C ILE A 19 -4.11 -1.92 1.49
N LYS A 20 -4.85 -3.03 1.42
CA LYS A 20 -6.24 -3.02 0.93
C LYS A 20 -7.17 -2.19 1.82
N GLU A 21 -7.04 -2.34 3.13
CA GLU A 21 -7.84 -1.60 4.10
C GLU A 21 -7.46 -0.11 4.15
N ARG A 22 -6.17 0.19 3.98
CA ARG A 22 -5.63 1.55 4.05
C ARG A 22 -5.89 2.38 2.80
N PHE A 23 -5.94 1.72 1.64
CA PHE A 23 -6.12 2.34 0.32
C PHE A 23 -7.23 1.64 -0.48
N PRO A 24 -8.47 1.63 0.04
CA PRO A 24 -9.56 0.94 -0.63
C PRO A 24 -9.92 1.65 -1.94
N CYS A 25 -9.89 0.93 -3.05
CA CYS A 25 -10.44 1.43 -4.30
C CYS A 25 -11.98 1.37 -4.21
N ILE A 26 -12.64 2.52 -4.23
CA ILE A 26 -14.10 2.62 -4.24
C ILE A 26 -14.71 2.59 -5.65
N ALA A 27 -13.90 2.31 -6.67
CA ALA A 27 -14.25 2.34 -8.10
C ALA A 27 -14.82 3.67 -8.63
N ASP A 28 -14.90 4.70 -7.79
CA ASP A 28 -15.18 6.08 -8.16
C ASP A 28 -13.84 6.83 -8.27
N CYS A 29 -13.26 6.86 -9.47
CA CYS A 29 -11.93 7.43 -9.70
C CYS A 29 -11.86 8.95 -9.44
N ASP A 30 -12.98 9.66 -9.59
CA ASP A 30 -13.04 11.11 -9.35
C ASP A 30 -12.98 11.42 -7.86
N MET A 31 -13.60 10.57 -7.03
CA MET A 31 -13.60 10.71 -5.58
C MET A 31 -12.40 10.03 -4.88
N CYS A 32 -11.90 8.93 -5.45
CA CYS A 32 -10.82 8.12 -4.88
C CYS A 32 -9.43 8.74 -5.09
N GLY A 33 -9.08 9.06 -6.34
CA GLY A 33 -7.77 9.62 -6.71
C GLY A 33 -6.53 8.75 -6.44
N LEU A 34 -6.65 7.60 -5.77
CA LEU A 34 -5.51 6.76 -5.37
C LEU A 34 -4.66 6.30 -6.56
N CYS A 35 -5.30 5.94 -7.68
CA CYS A 35 -4.57 5.58 -8.89
C CYS A 35 -3.74 6.74 -9.45
N LYS A 36 -4.15 8.01 -9.27
CA LYS A 36 -3.34 9.17 -9.69
C LYS A 36 -2.08 9.30 -8.82
N VAL A 37 -2.22 9.07 -7.51
CA VAL A 37 -1.09 9.03 -6.56
C VAL A 37 -0.13 7.93 -6.93
N PHE A 38 -0.64 6.73 -7.23
CA PHE A 38 0.16 5.55 -7.58
C PHE A 38 0.52 5.45 -9.08
N HIS A 39 0.52 6.57 -9.81
CA HIS A 39 0.92 6.63 -11.23
C HIS A 39 0.20 5.63 -12.15
N GLY A 40 -1.10 5.45 -11.94
CA GLY A 40 -1.97 4.56 -12.70
C GLY A 40 -2.03 3.12 -12.17
N LYS A 41 -1.32 2.82 -11.08
CA LYS A 41 -1.33 1.49 -10.44
C LYS A 41 -2.37 1.43 -9.33
N ASP A 42 -2.83 0.22 -9.02
CA ASP A 42 -3.56 -0.04 -7.78
C ASP A 42 -2.60 -0.07 -6.57
N ALA A 43 -3.16 0.02 -5.37
CA ALA A 43 -2.38 0.07 -4.15
C ALA A 43 -1.56 -1.20 -3.89
N GLU A 44 -2.04 -2.38 -4.29
CA GLU A 44 -1.29 -3.63 -4.09
C GLU A 44 -0.05 -3.66 -4.97
N THR A 45 -0.18 -3.25 -6.24
CA THR A 45 0.94 -3.13 -7.16
C THR A 45 1.91 -2.02 -6.73
N ALA A 46 1.40 -0.91 -6.19
CA ALA A 46 2.23 0.19 -5.70
C ALA A 46 3.06 -0.21 -4.46
N TYR A 47 2.51 -1.08 -3.60
CA TYR A 47 3.14 -1.53 -2.37
C TYR A 47 3.70 -2.96 -2.44
N GLU A 48 3.94 -3.49 -3.65
CA GLU A 48 4.46 -4.85 -3.84
C GLU A 48 5.75 -5.10 -3.04
N ASP A 49 6.70 -4.17 -3.08
CA ASP A 49 7.96 -4.29 -2.33
C ASP A 49 7.74 -4.39 -0.81
N TYR A 50 6.75 -3.69 -0.29
CA TYR A 50 6.38 -3.78 1.12
C TYR A 50 5.67 -5.09 1.44
N ILE A 51 4.75 -5.51 0.58
CA ILE A 51 4.00 -6.76 0.71
C ILE A 51 4.94 -7.97 0.65
N SER A 52 5.90 -7.97 -0.27
CA SER A 52 6.92 -9.03 -0.41
C SER A 52 7.99 -8.99 0.69
N GLY A 53 8.19 -7.84 1.34
CA GLY A 53 9.15 -7.67 2.44
C GLY A 53 10.54 -7.26 2.01
N ASN A 54 10.63 -6.64 0.84
CA ASN A 54 11.86 -6.07 0.32
C ASN A 54 12.16 -4.70 0.96
N ARG A 55 11.12 -3.90 1.24
CA ARG A 55 11.22 -2.53 1.77
C ARG A 55 10.16 -2.27 2.83
N SER A 56 10.44 -1.36 3.76
CA SER A 56 9.44 -0.95 4.76
C SER A 56 8.32 -0.12 4.12
N PHE A 57 7.15 -0.07 4.78
CA PHE A 57 6.03 0.75 4.33
C PHE A 57 6.41 2.22 4.11
N VAL A 58 7.25 2.76 5.00
CA VAL A 58 7.69 4.17 4.95
C VAL A 58 8.57 4.42 3.72
N GLU A 59 9.47 3.49 3.40
CA GLU A 59 10.34 3.59 2.23
C GLU A 59 9.53 3.56 0.94
N VAL A 60 8.58 2.63 0.79
CA VAL A 60 7.73 2.56 -0.42
C VAL A 60 6.81 3.78 -0.51
N SER A 61 6.26 4.25 0.63
CA SER A 61 5.43 5.46 0.66
C SER A 61 6.17 6.72 0.23
N ALA A 62 7.50 6.76 0.37
CA ALA A 62 8.30 7.89 -0.07
C ALA A 62 8.38 8.01 -1.60
N ASP A 63 8.15 6.93 -2.34
CA ASP A 63 8.16 6.92 -3.81
C ASP A 63 6.94 7.65 -4.41
N TYR A 64 5.91 7.90 -3.60
CA TYR A 64 4.63 8.49 -4.01
C TYR A 64 4.33 9.83 -3.31
N LYS A 65 5.36 10.51 -2.79
CA LYS A 65 5.26 11.84 -2.15
C LYS A 65 5.38 13.00 -3.13
#